data_AF-A0A7X7I2J5-F1
#
_entry.id   AF-A0A7X7I2J5-F1
#
_cell.length_a   1.000
_cell.length_b   1.000
_cell.length_c   1.000
_cell.angle_alpha   90.00
_cell.angle_beta   90.00
_cell.angle_gamma   90.00
#
_symmetry.space_group_name_H-M   'P 1'
#
loop_
_entity.id
_entity.type
_entity.pdbx_description
1 polymer ?
#
loop_
_entity_poly.entity_id
_entity_poly.type
_entity_poly.pdbx_seq_one_letter_code
_entity_poly.pdbx_strand_id
1 'polypeptide(L)'
;RQKRLTLEGDHFYPDLVFYHIRLKCYCIIDLKTQKLNHGDLGQMLMYVNYYDKEIKTKEENPTIGLILCTDKNDAVAEYVLDEKKKRIFASRYQYELPTVEELERELRHEMELLSSELSPVKSVQRTPAPSKKSGSVAKKEKRSMK
;
A
#
# COMPACT_ATOMS: atom_id res chain seq x y z
N ARG A 1 -10.90 3.19 -7.72
CA ARG A 1 -11.79 4.35 -7.99
C ARG A 1 -11.71 5.28 -6.76
N GLN A 2 -11.60 6.59 -6.96
CA GLN A 2 -11.61 7.57 -5.87
C GLN A 2 -12.94 7.50 -5.10
N LYS A 3 -12.88 7.62 -3.77
CA LYS A 3 -14.06 7.60 -2.90
C LYS A 3 -14.66 9.00 -2.83
N ARG A 4 -15.93 9.13 -3.20
CA ARG A 4 -16.68 10.39 -3.10
C ARG A 4 -17.35 10.47 -1.73
N LEU A 5 -17.08 11.56 -1.01
CA LEU A 5 -17.82 11.98 0.16
C LEU A 5 -18.84 13.03 -0.27
N THR A 6 -20.12 12.82 0.06
CA THR A 6 -21.17 13.80 -0.21
C THR A 6 -21.73 14.30 1.13
N LEU A 7 -21.66 15.61 1.35
CA LEU A 7 -22.22 16.29 2.52
C LEU A 7 -23.06 17.46 2.03
N GLU A 8 -24.36 17.46 2.34
CA GLU A 8 -25.32 18.55 2.06
C GLU A 8 -25.31 19.11 0.62
N GLY A 9 -24.91 18.31 -0.36
CA GLY A 9 -24.84 18.70 -1.78
C GLY A 9 -23.43 19.00 -2.28
N ASP A 10 -22.46 19.17 -1.37
CA ASP A 10 -21.05 19.32 -1.73
C ASP A 10 -20.36 17.96 -1.84
N HIS A 11 -19.44 17.88 -2.80
CA HIS A 11 -18.67 16.67 -3.10
C HIS A 11 -17.20 16.88 -2.74
N PHE A 12 -16.70 15.98 -1.91
CA PHE A 12 -15.31 15.96 -1.50
C PHE A 12 -14.64 14.65 -1.88
N TYR A 13 -13.36 14.74 -2.22
CA TYR A 13 -12.58 13.64 -2.76
C TYR A 13 -11.24 13.60 -2.04
N PRO A 14 -11.10 12.80 -0.97
CA PRO A 14 -9.79 12.51 -0.42
C PRO A 14 -8.94 11.77 -1.46
N ASP A 15 -7.65 12.07 -1.53
CA ASP A 15 -6.75 11.44 -2.49
C ASP A 15 -6.69 9.92 -2.27
N LEU A 16 -6.42 9.51 -1.03
CA LEU A 16 -6.30 8.11 -0.66
C LEU A 16 -7.08 7.81 0.63
N VAL A 17 -7.77 6.67 0.64
CA VAL A 17 -8.41 6.13 1.83
C VAL A 17 -8.01 4.67 1.97
N PHE A 18 -7.39 4.35 3.09
CA PHE A 18 -6.97 3.00 3.45
C PHE A 18 -7.67 2.52 4.71
N TYR A 19 -7.65 1.20 4.89
CA TYR A 19 -8.06 0.57 6.14
C TYR A 19 -6.86 -0.20 6.71
N HIS A 20 -6.45 0.15 7.92
CA HIS A 20 -5.35 -0.52 8.60
C HIS A 20 -5.88 -1.74 9.34
N ILE A 21 -5.64 -2.95 8.84
CA ILE A 21 -6.23 -4.20 9.35
C ILE A 21 -5.87 -4.48 10.83
N ARG A 22 -4.60 -4.28 11.24
CA ARG A 22 -4.18 -4.58 12.62
C ARG A 22 -4.69 -3.57 13.64
N LEU A 23 -4.58 -2.28 13.33
CA LEU A 23 -5.12 -1.19 14.15
C LEU A 23 -6.65 -1.08 14.05
N LYS A 24 -7.28 -1.71 13.04
CA LYS A 24 -8.73 -1.61 12.74
C LYS A 24 -9.22 -0.17 12.67
N CYS A 25 -8.52 0.68 11.91
CA CYS A 25 -8.91 2.08 11.71
C CYS A 25 -8.81 2.47 10.23
N TYR A 26 -9.56 3.50 9.85
CA TYR A 26 -9.42 4.14 8.55
C TYR A 26 -8.25 5.13 8.59
N CYS A 27 -7.47 5.17 7.51
CA CYS A 27 -6.41 6.14 7.28
C CYS A 27 -6.73 6.94 6.03
N ILE A 28 -7.00 8.24 6.19
CA ILE A 28 -7.29 9.16 5.10
C ILE A 28 -6.00 9.95 4.83
N ILE A 29 -5.53 9.95 3.59
CA ILE A 29 -4.30 10.64 3.19
C ILE A 29 -4.62 11.64 2.10
N ASP A 30 -4.11 12.85 2.27
CA ASP A 30 -4.26 13.97 1.34
C ASP A 30 -2.89 14.57 1.01
N LEU A 31 -2.62 14.76 -0.28
CA LEU A 31 -1.33 15.22 -0.80
C LEU A 31 -1.46 16.70 -1.21
N LYS A 32 -0.65 17.56 -0.58
CA LYS A 32 -0.59 18.99 -0.90
C LYS A 32 0.76 19.35 -1.50
N THR A 33 0.74 19.94 -2.69
CA THR A 33 1.94 20.48 -3.34
C THR A 33 2.36 21.84 -2.78
N GLN A 34 1.49 22.47 -1.98
CA GLN A 34 1.70 23.78 -1.37
C GLN A 34 1.84 23.68 0.16
N LYS A 35 2.21 24.81 0.78
CA LYS A 35 2.21 24.96 2.24
C LYS A 35 0.84 24.67 2.82
N LEU A 36 0.84 23.92 3.92
CA LEU A 36 -0.36 23.61 4.68
C LEU A 36 -1.06 24.90 5.14
N ASN A 37 -2.34 25.03 4.83
CA ASN A 37 -3.20 26.13 5.29
C ASN A 37 -4.26 25.64 6.30
N HIS A 38 -4.94 26.58 6.97
CA HIS A 38 -6.00 26.24 7.94
C HIS A 38 -7.23 25.57 7.30
N GLY A 39 -7.52 25.85 6.03
CA GLY A 39 -8.60 25.23 5.28
C GLY A 39 -8.36 23.74 5.05
N ASP A 40 -7.13 23.34 4.70
CA ASP A 40 -6.73 21.93 4.51
C ASP A 40 -6.98 21.11 5.78
N LEU A 41 -6.72 21.71 6.94
CA LEU A 41 -6.98 21.10 8.24
C LEU A 41 -8.47 20.96 8.54
N GLY A 42 -9.26 21.98 8.22
CA GLY A 42 -10.71 21.92 8.32
C GLY A 42 -11.27 20.80 7.44
N GLN A 43 -10.75 20.66 6.22
CA GLN A 43 -11.12 19.63 5.27
C GLN A 43 -10.79 18.23 5.80
N MET A 44 -9.56 18.02 6.28
CA MET A 44 -9.14 16.75 6.86
C MET A 44 -9.94 16.39 8.12
N LEU A 45 -10.24 17.36 8.98
CA LEU A 45 -11.06 17.15 10.17
C LEU A 45 -12.48 16.72 9.80
N MET A 46 -13.06 17.33 8.77
CA MET A 46 -14.36 16.91 8.25
C MET A 46 -14.29 15.47 7.74
N TYR A 47 -13.25 15.09 7.00
CA TYR A 47 -13.08 13.71 6.52
C TYR A 47 -13.01 12.70 7.67
N VAL A 48 -12.12 12.93 8.63
CA VAL A 48 -11.95 12.05 9.80
C VAL A 48 -13.25 11.92 10.58
N ASN A 49 -13.96 13.02 10.82
CA ASN A 49 -15.22 13.00 11.57
C ASN A 49 -16.36 12.33 10.81
N TYR A 50 -16.43 12.51 9.48
CA TYR A 50 -17.43 11.83 8.66
C TYR A 50 -17.22 10.32 8.70
N TYR A 51 -15.98 9.86 8.53
CA TYR A 51 -15.68 8.44 8.63
C TYR A 51 -16.00 7.88 10.01
N ASP A 52 -15.64 8.59 11.08
CA ASP A 52 -15.94 8.17 12.45
C ASP A 52 -17.45 8.07 12.75
N LYS A 53 -18.29 8.88 12.10
CA LYS A 53 -19.73 8.94 12.35
C LYS A 53 -20.55 8.04 11.42
N GLU A 54 -20.24 8.04 10.13
CA GLU A 54 -21.08 7.47 9.08
C GLU A 54 -20.58 6.12 8.54
N ILE A 55 -19.27 5.85 8.64
CA ILE A 55 -18.64 4.69 8.00
C ILE A 55 -18.10 3.69 9.03
N LYS A 56 -17.45 4.20 10.07
CA LYS A 56 -16.77 3.41 11.08
C LYS A 56 -17.77 2.60 11.91
N THR A 57 -17.45 1.33 12.16
CA THR A 57 -18.21 0.51 13.09
C THR A 57 -17.80 0.76 14.55
N LYS A 58 -18.58 0.27 15.52
CA LYS A 58 -18.30 0.48 16.95
C LYS A 58 -17.01 -0.22 17.42
N GLU A 59 -16.58 -1.28 16.73
CA GLU A 59 -15.37 -2.04 17.09
C GLU A 59 -14.08 -1.46 16.49
N GLU A 60 -14.19 -0.47 15.61
CA GLU A 60 -13.06 0.13 14.91
C GLU A 60 -12.49 1.33 15.68
N ASN A 61 -11.17 1.45 15.63
CA ASN A 61 -10.45 2.56 16.22
C ASN A 61 -10.71 3.86 15.46
N PRO A 62 -10.57 5.01 16.13
CA PRO A 62 -10.77 6.31 15.49
C PRO A 62 -9.97 6.48 14.20
N THR A 63 -10.60 7.11 13.22
CA THR A 63 -10.00 7.41 11.92
C THR A 63 -8.81 8.34 12.08
N ILE A 64 -7.76 8.07 11.32
CA ILE A 64 -6.52 8.85 11.27
C ILE A 64 -6.50 9.65 9.97
N GLY A 65 -6.22 10.94 10.07
CA GLY A 65 -5.97 11.83 8.94
C GLY A 65 -4.48 12.11 8.80
N LEU A 66 -3.96 12.01 7.58
CA LEU A 66 -2.57 12.32 7.25
C LEU A 66 -2.55 13.32 6.10
N ILE A 67 -1.91 14.46 6.29
CA ILE A 67 -1.66 15.43 5.23
C ILE A 67 -0.17 15.39 4.91
N LEU A 68 0.16 15.10 3.66
CA LEU A 68 1.53 15.10 3.17
C LEU A 68 1.75 16.37 2.35
N CYS A 69 2.60 17.27 2.83
CA CYS A 69 2.88 18.55 2.17
C CYS A 69 4.35 18.71 1.78
N THR A 70 4.62 19.60 0.83
CA THR A 70 5.98 19.90 0.32
C THR A 70 6.80 20.75 1.27
N ASP A 71 6.10 21.53 2.10
CA ASP A 71 6.67 22.45 3.05
C ASP A 71 5.77 22.54 4.29
N LYS A 72 6.38 22.40 5.47
CA LYS A 72 5.68 22.42 6.75
C LYS A 72 5.75 23.84 7.30
N ASN A 73 4.60 24.44 7.55
CA ASN A 73 4.55 25.57 8.46
C ASN A 73 4.45 25.02 9.88
N ASP A 74 5.57 25.01 10.61
CA ASP A 74 5.66 24.38 11.93
C ASP A 74 4.61 24.92 12.92
N ALA A 75 4.26 26.21 12.83
CA ALA A 75 3.21 26.83 13.65
C ALA A 75 1.81 26.25 13.38
N VAL A 76 1.52 25.88 12.12
CA VAL A 76 0.23 25.27 11.75
C VAL A 76 0.18 23.80 12.18
N ALA A 77 1.32 23.10 12.14
CA ALA A 77 1.42 21.73 12.64
C ALA A 77 1.27 21.66 14.17
N GLU A 78 1.90 22.57 14.91
CA GLU A 78 1.80 22.64 16.38
C GLU A 78 0.35 22.92 16.84
N TYR A 79 -0.35 23.87 16.21
CA TYR A 79 -1.75 24.18 16.55
C TYR A 79 -2.73 23.02 16.29
N VAL A 80 -2.37 22.07 15.42
CA VAL A 80 -3.20 20.90 15.08
C VAL A 80 -3.02 19.77 16.07
N LEU A 81 -1.83 19.68 16.67
CA LEU A 81 -1.44 18.64 17.61
C LEU A 81 -1.96 18.89 19.03
N ASP A 82 -2.56 20.05 19.28
CA ASP A 82 -3.06 20.41 20.60
C ASP A 82 -4.21 19.49 21.06
N GLU A 83 -4.29 19.27 22.38
CA GLU A 83 -4.67 18.00 23.07
C GLU A 83 -5.98 17.29 22.67
N LYS A 84 -6.85 17.92 21.88
CA LYS A 84 -8.16 17.37 21.46
C LYS A 84 -8.15 16.69 20.08
N LYS A 85 -7.07 16.77 19.30
CA LYS A 85 -7.02 16.24 17.91
C LYS A 85 -5.80 15.37 17.60
N LYS A 86 -5.44 14.43 18.48
CA LYS A 86 -4.35 13.42 18.33
C LYS A 86 -4.49 12.43 17.14
N ARG A 87 -5.30 12.74 16.13
CA ARG A 87 -5.64 11.86 15.00
C ARG A 87 -5.32 12.44 13.64
N ILE A 88 -4.99 13.73 13.56
CA ILE A 88 -4.60 14.39 12.31
C ILE A 88 -3.11 14.69 12.40
N PHE A 89 -2.37 14.21 11.42
CA PHE A 89 -0.94 14.39 11.33
C PHE A 89 -0.61 15.11 10.03
N ALA A 90 0.22 16.14 10.10
CA ALA A 90 0.82 16.75 8.93
C ALA A 90 2.29 16.31 8.87
N SER A 91 2.73 15.77 7.74
CA SER A 91 4.14 15.44 7.49
C SER A 91 4.64 16.10 6.22
N ARG A 92 5.90 16.55 6.24
CA ARG A 92 6.57 16.98 5.00
C ARG A 92 7.00 15.72 4.26
N TYR A 93 6.70 15.61 2.97
CA TYR A 93 7.30 14.58 2.14
C TYR A 93 8.57 15.14 1.48
N GLN A 94 9.64 14.35 1.45
CA GLN A 94 10.86 14.72 0.74
C GLN A 94 10.64 14.56 -0.77
N TYR A 95 10.93 15.62 -1.53
CA TYR A 95 11.01 15.57 -2.99
C TYR A 95 12.23 14.80 -3.51
N GLU A 96 13.23 14.60 -2.66
CA GLU A 96 14.43 13.85 -2.99
C GLU A 96 14.12 12.35 -2.84
N LEU A 97 13.63 11.76 -3.93
CA LEU A 97 13.95 10.37 -4.20
C LEU A 97 15.48 10.24 -4.16
N PRO A 98 16.05 9.24 -3.47
CA PRO A 98 17.46 8.96 -3.60
C PRO A 98 17.81 8.85 -5.08
N THR A 99 19.04 9.25 -5.43
CA THR A 99 19.53 9.07 -6.80
C THR A 99 19.36 7.61 -7.23
N VAL A 100 19.25 7.35 -8.53
CA VAL A 100 19.05 5.98 -9.05
C VAL A 100 20.13 5.05 -8.49
N GLU A 101 21.34 5.57 -8.35
CA GLU A 101 22.52 4.91 -7.80
C GLU A 101 22.35 4.59 -6.29
N GLU A 102 21.84 5.53 -5.50
CA GLU A 102 21.59 5.32 -4.08
C GLU A 102 20.45 4.31 -3.84
N LEU A 103 19.40 4.38 -4.64
CA LEU A 103 18.28 3.44 -4.58
C LEU A 103 18.70 2.02 -5.00
N GLU A 104 19.50 1.90 -6.07
CA GLU A 104 20.03 0.62 -6.52
C GLU A 104 20.96 -0.01 -5.48
N ARG A 105 21.81 0.81 -4.84
CA ARG A 105 22.69 0.35 -3.76
C ARG A 105 21.89 -0.19 -2.58
N GLU A 106 20.85 0.52 -2.15
CA GLU A 106 20.03 0.10 -1.01
C GLU A 106 19.23 -1.17 -1.32
N LEU A 107 18.65 -1.26 -2.53
CA LEU A 107 17.94 -2.47 -2.98
C LEU A 107 18.86 -3.69 -3.03
N ARG A 108 20.08 -3.54 -3.54
CA ARG A 108 21.07 -4.62 -3.58
C ARG A 108 21.47 -5.05 -2.18
N HIS A 109 21.71 -4.09 -1.28
CA HIS A 109 22.06 -4.36 0.11
C HIS A 109 20.96 -5.16 0.83
N GLU A 110 19.70 -4.75 0.67
CA GLU A 110 18.56 -5.44 1.28
C GLU A 110 18.33 -6.84 0.67
N MET A 111 18.48 -6.97 -0.65
CA MET A 111 18.41 -8.27 -1.34
C MET A 111 19.51 -9.24 -0.87
N GLU A 112 20.72 -8.73 -0.65
CA GLU A 112 21.85 -9.53 -0.12
C GLU A 112 21.53 -10.02 1.30
N LEU A 113 21.07 -9.13 2.18
CA LEU A 113 20.65 -9.45 3.54
C LEU A 113 19.55 -10.53 3.55
N LEU A 114 18.47 -10.33 2.81
CA LEU A 114 17.38 -11.30 2.68
C LEU A 114 17.86 -12.63 2.09
N SER A 115 18.75 -12.60 1.09
CA SER A 115 19.29 -13.83 0.48
C SER A 115 20.20 -14.60 1.42
N SER A 116 20.93 -13.90 2.30
CA SER A 116 21.79 -14.50 3.32
C SER A 116 20.98 -15.17 4.44
N GLU A 117 19.79 -14.64 4.75
CA GLU A 117 18.83 -15.28 5.64
C GLU A 117 18.16 -16.52 5.00
N LEU A 118 18.23 -16.64 3.67
CA LEU A 118 17.52 -17.63 2.85
C LEU A 118 18.39 -18.78 2.29
N SER A 119 19.44 -19.25 2.98
CA SER A 119 19.82 -20.68 2.81
C SER A 119 20.72 -21.30 3.91
N PRO A 120 20.61 -22.63 4.19
CA PRO A 120 19.90 -23.63 3.39
C PRO A 120 18.87 -24.49 4.16
N VAL A 121 17.62 -24.51 3.68
CA VAL A 121 16.75 -25.68 3.92
C VAL A 121 17.26 -26.82 3.05
N LYS A 122 17.66 -27.91 3.71
CA LYS A 122 18.30 -29.10 3.16
C LYS A 122 17.62 -29.66 1.91
N SER A 123 18.46 -30.04 0.95
CA SER A 123 18.18 -30.85 -0.23
C SER A 123 17.20 -32.00 0.05
N VAL A 124 16.02 -31.97 -0.55
CA VAL A 124 15.22 -33.18 -0.76
C VAL A 124 15.82 -33.92 -1.96
N GLN A 125 16.42 -35.07 -1.69
CA GLN A 125 16.91 -36.00 -2.71
C GLN A 125 15.76 -36.38 -3.64
N ARG A 126 15.86 -36.04 -4.93
CA ARG A 126 15.01 -36.64 -5.95
C ARG A 126 15.47 -38.07 -6.14
N THR A 127 14.63 -39.04 -5.74
CA THR A 127 14.82 -40.44 -6.12
C THR A 127 14.76 -40.58 -7.64
N PRO A 128 15.55 -41.46 -8.26
CA PRO A 128 15.53 -41.64 -9.70
C PRO A 128 14.24 -42.34 -10.13
N ALA A 129 13.59 -41.79 -11.17
CA ALA A 129 12.41 -42.37 -11.79
C ALA A 129 12.71 -43.75 -12.43
N PRO A 130 11.77 -44.71 -12.41
CA PRO A 130 12.01 -46.01 -13.01
C PRO A 130 11.97 -45.92 -14.54
N SER A 131 13.08 -46.24 -15.20
CA SER A 131 13.14 -46.45 -16.64
C SER A 131 12.61 -47.84 -17.02
N LYS A 132 11.66 -47.90 -17.97
CA LYS A 132 11.35 -48.99 -18.95
C LYS A 132 9.86 -48.86 -19.37
N LYS A 133 9.42 -48.98 -20.63
CA LYS A 133 9.95 -49.63 -21.84
C LYS A 133 9.32 -48.99 -23.08
N SER A 134 10.12 -48.94 -24.14
CA SER A 134 9.73 -48.78 -25.55
C SER A 134 8.73 -49.86 -25.98
N GLY A 135 7.63 -49.44 -26.61
CA GLY A 135 6.70 -50.32 -27.32
C GLY A 135 6.16 -49.63 -28.57
N SER A 136 6.79 -49.90 -29.72
CA SER A 136 6.41 -49.40 -31.04
C SER A 136 5.85 -50.54 -31.89
N VAL A 137 4.53 -50.56 -32.16
CA VAL A 137 3.88 -51.31 -33.26
C VAL A 137 2.52 -50.60 -33.46
N ALA A 138 1.97 -50.27 -34.64
CA ALA A 138 2.05 -50.89 -35.95
C ALA A 138 1.67 -49.87 -37.06
N LYS A 139 2.30 -49.98 -38.24
CA LYS A 139 1.80 -49.44 -39.50
C LYS A 139 1.62 -50.62 -40.45
N LYS A 140 0.37 -50.97 -40.80
CA LYS A 140 0.08 -51.99 -41.81
C LYS A 140 -1.23 -51.66 -42.52
N GLU A 141 -1.12 -50.90 -43.61
CA GLU A 141 -2.14 -50.84 -44.67
C GLU A 141 -1.46 -51.28 -45.97
N LYS A 142 -1.99 -52.37 -46.55
CA LYS A 142 -1.70 -52.84 -47.90
C LYS A 142 -3.02 -53.40 -48.46
N ARG A 143 -3.56 -52.80 -49.51
CA ARG A 143 -3.59 -53.40 -50.86
C ARG A 143 -4.42 -52.56 -51.84
N SER A 144 -3.85 -52.44 -53.03
CA SER A 144 -4.46 -51.93 -54.26
C SER A 144 -5.18 -53.07 -55.02
N MET A 145 -6.23 -52.68 -55.76
CA MET A 145 -6.79 -53.29 -56.99
C MET A 145 -7.31 -54.74 -56.97
N LYS A 146 -8.63 -54.88 -57.03
CA LYS A 146 -9.36 -55.40 -58.21
C LYS A 146 -10.83 -54.99 -58.14
#